data_AF-A0A352CDK8-F1
#
_entry.id   AF-A0A352CDK8-F1
#
_cell.length_a   1.000
_cell.length_b   1.000
_cell.length_c   1.000
_cell.angle_alpha   90.00
_cell.angle_beta   90.00
_cell.angle_gamma   90.00
#
_symmetry.space_group_name_H-M   'P 1'
#
loop_
_entity.id
_entity.type
_entity.pdbx_description
1 polymer ?
#
loop_
_entity_poly.entity_id
_entity_poly.type
_entity_poly.pdbx_seq_one_letter_code
_entity_poly.pdbx_strand_id
1 'polypeptide(L)'
;MRAKILDLNRDKQLLISPSILSADFAALGAEIRAITASGADMIHVDVMDGHFVPNLTIGPPVIKALRGHSALPFDVHLMISPVEPMIAAFRDAGADIITVHPEAGPHLHRCLQMIKALGARAGVSLNPGTPAEAIAPVIDLVDLVLIMSVNP
;
A
#
# COMPACT_ATOMS: atom_id res chain seq x y z
N MET A 1 13.87 0.60 21.21
CA MET A 1 14.14 0.24 19.80
C MET A 1 13.29 1.19 18.96
N ARG A 2 13.89 2.17 18.28
CA ARG A 2 13.12 3.16 17.50
C ARG A 2 12.60 2.47 16.23
N ALA A 3 11.30 2.49 16.00
CA ALA A 3 10.70 2.00 14.76
C ALA A 3 11.41 2.65 13.57
N LYS A 4 11.82 1.84 12.59
CA LYS A 4 12.34 2.32 11.31
C LYS A 4 11.16 2.91 10.51
N ILE A 5 10.64 4.05 10.98
CA ILE A 5 9.73 4.87 10.18
C ILE A 5 10.48 5.17 8.89
N LEU A 6 9.81 4.85 7.78
CA LEU A 6 10.18 5.08 6.38
C LEU A 6 11.34 6.06 6.23
N ASP A 7 12.42 5.68 5.55
CA ASP A 7 13.52 6.58 5.14
C ASP A 7 13.08 7.67 4.12
N LEU A 8 11.80 8.04 4.17
CA LEU A 8 11.21 9.23 3.59
C LEU A 8 11.64 10.41 4.45
N ASN A 9 12.32 11.36 3.84
CA ASN A 9 12.74 12.67 4.37
C ASN A 9 12.58 12.82 5.90
N ARG A 10 13.56 12.33 6.67
CA ARG A 10 13.50 12.19 8.16
C ARG A 10 13.25 13.49 8.91
N ASP A 11 13.38 14.63 8.24
CA ASP A 11 13.14 15.97 8.80
C ASP A 11 11.66 16.36 8.77
N LYS A 12 10.82 15.63 8.04
CA LYS A 12 9.38 15.89 7.91
C LYS A 12 8.58 15.08 8.94
N GLN A 13 7.87 15.77 9.83
CA GLN A 13 6.99 15.12 10.82
C GLN A 13 5.70 14.54 10.22
N LEU A 14 5.29 15.02 9.05
CA LEU A 14 4.07 14.63 8.37
C LEU A 14 4.36 14.35 6.89
N LEU A 15 3.90 13.20 6.43
CA LEU A 15 3.98 12.79 5.02
C LEU A 15 2.59 12.79 4.40
N ILE A 16 2.48 13.17 3.14
CA ILE A 16 1.24 13.20 2.37
C ILE A 16 1.30 12.15 1.27
N SER A 17 0.33 11.23 1.26
CA SER A 17 0.17 10.17 0.27
C SER A 17 -1.20 10.30 -0.42
N PRO A 18 -1.35 11.13 -1.46
CA PRO A 18 -2.64 11.29 -2.13
C PRO A 18 -3.07 9.99 -2.80
N SER A 19 -4.32 9.58 -2.60
CA SER A 19 -4.90 8.42 -3.28
C SER A 19 -5.34 8.76 -4.70
N ILE A 20 -4.87 7.97 -5.67
CA ILE A 20 -5.30 8.09 -7.06
C ILE A 20 -6.70 7.52 -7.31
N LEU A 21 -7.34 6.90 -6.30
CA LEU A 21 -8.73 6.44 -6.40
C LEU A 21 -9.72 7.59 -6.64
N SER A 22 -9.38 8.79 -6.18
CA SER A 22 -10.21 9.99 -6.36
C SER A 22 -9.84 10.82 -7.59
N ALA A 23 -8.88 10.36 -8.39
CA ALA A 23 -8.38 11.07 -9.56
C ALA A 23 -9.21 10.79 -10.82
N ASP A 24 -8.99 11.55 -11.89
CA ASP A 24 -9.54 11.21 -13.20
C ASP A 24 -8.79 10.00 -13.79
N PHE A 25 -9.49 8.86 -13.88
CA PHE A 25 -8.95 7.62 -14.41
C PHE A 25 -8.54 7.72 -15.88
N ALA A 26 -9.13 8.63 -16.65
CA ALA A 26 -8.74 8.89 -18.03
C ALA A 26 -7.40 9.62 -18.14
N ALA A 27 -6.91 10.21 -17.04
CA ALA A 27 -5.74 11.08 -17.02
C ALA A 27 -4.72 10.76 -15.90
N LEU A 28 -4.73 9.54 -15.33
CA LEU A 28 -3.91 9.16 -14.16
C LEU A 28 -2.42 9.54 -14.25
N GLY A 29 -1.81 9.43 -15.44
CA GLY A 29 -0.41 9.84 -15.61
C GLY A 29 -0.18 11.34 -15.42
N ALA A 30 -1.13 12.18 -15.85
CA ALA A 30 -1.09 13.62 -15.61
C ALA A 30 -1.38 13.96 -14.15
N GLU A 31 -2.38 13.30 -13.54
CA GLU A 31 -2.73 13.43 -12.13
C GLU A 31 -1.53 13.14 -11.21
N ILE A 32 -0.81 12.03 -11.45
CA ILE A 32 0.40 11.67 -10.70
C ILE A 32 1.50 12.74 -10.82
N ARG A 33 1.73 13.29 -12.02
CA ARG A 33 2.71 14.37 -12.21
C ARG A 33 2.29 15.63 -11.45
N ALA A 34 1.00 15.96 -11.44
CA ALA A 34 0.46 17.14 -10.77
C ALA A 34 0.64 17.05 -9.25
N ILE A 35 0.28 15.92 -8.62
CA ILE A 35 0.46 15.73 -7.17
C ILE A 35 1.94 15.62 -6.78
N THR A 36 2.78 15.05 -7.66
CA THR A 36 4.23 15.02 -7.46
C THR A 36 4.81 16.44 -7.43
N ALA A 37 4.45 17.29 -8.40
CA ALA A 37 4.89 18.69 -8.45
C ALA A 37 4.34 19.53 -7.28
N SER A 38 3.19 19.14 -6.72
CA SER A 38 2.56 19.79 -5.57
C SER A 38 3.18 19.40 -4.21
N GLY A 39 4.19 18.52 -4.21
CA GLY A 39 4.94 18.15 -3.01
C GLY A 39 4.38 16.95 -2.23
N ALA A 40 3.66 16.05 -2.90
CA ALA A 40 3.34 14.73 -2.34
C ALA A 40 4.64 13.99 -1.96
N ASP A 41 4.57 13.19 -0.89
CA ASP A 41 5.70 12.38 -0.42
C ASP A 41 5.63 10.94 -0.96
N MET A 42 4.41 10.48 -1.27
CA MET A 42 4.11 9.14 -1.78
C MET A 42 2.90 9.22 -2.72
N ILE A 43 2.68 8.17 -3.53
CA ILE A 43 1.46 7.97 -4.32
C ILE A 43 0.69 6.80 -3.71
N HIS A 44 -0.49 7.05 -3.14
CA HIS A 44 -1.32 5.99 -2.59
C HIS A 44 -2.17 5.34 -3.68
N VAL A 45 -2.21 4.00 -3.68
CA VAL A 45 -2.89 3.20 -4.70
C VAL A 45 -3.79 2.17 -4.01
N ASP A 46 -5.09 2.42 -4.05
CA ASP A 46 -6.12 1.52 -3.54
C ASP A 46 -6.47 0.43 -4.56
N VAL A 47 -6.13 -0.81 -4.25
CA VAL A 47 -6.37 -1.99 -5.09
C VAL A 47 -7.49 -2.81 -4.48
N MET A 48 -8.57 -3.01 -5.23
CA MET A 48 -9.79 -3.71 -4.81
C MET A 48 -10.15 -4.78 -5.85
N ASP A 49 -10.57 -5.97 -5.41
CA ASP A 49 -10.86 -7.13 -6.28
C ASP A 49 -12.34 -7.54 -6.38
N GLY A 50 -13.25 -6.77 -5.78
CA GLY A 50 -14.68 -7.08 -5.72
C GLY A 50 -15.05 -8.22 -4.77
N HIS A 51 -14.08 -8.88 -4.12
CA HIS A 51 -14.29 -10.00 -3.20
C HIS A 51 -13.99 -9.62 -1.76
N PHE A 52 -12.84 -9.01 -1.49
CA PHE A 52 -12.51 -8.53 -0.14
C PHE A 52 -13.34 -7.29 0.23
N VAL A 53 -13.59 -6.43 -0.76
CA VAL A 53 -14.48 -5.26 -0.68
C VAL A 53 -15.43 -5.26 -1.88
N PRO A 54 -16.63 -4.67 -1.79
CA PRO A 54 -17.65 -4.70 -2.84
C PRO A 54 -17.38 -3.69 -3.97
N ASN A 55 -16.11 -3.51 -4.36
CA ASN A 55 -15.69 -2.63 -5.45
C ASN A 55 -14.47 -3.22 -6.19
N LEU A 56 -14.27 -2.83 -7.45
CA LEU A 56 -13.17 -3.30 -8.31
C LEU A 56 -12.45 -2.08 -8.88
N THR A 57 -11.15 -1.92 -8.59
CA THR A 57 -10.38 -0.75 -9.02
C THR A 57 -9.40 -1.09 -10.12
N ILE A 58 -8.14 -1.30 -9.77
CA ILE A 58 -7.00 -1.45 -10.68
C ILE A 58 -6.08 -2.56 -10.22
N GLY A 59 -5.28 -3.10 -11.13
CA GLY A 59 -4.32 -4.16 -10.86
C GLY A 59 -2.88 -3.81 -11.24
N PRO A 60 -1.97 -4.79 -11.16
CA PRO A 60 -0.55 -4.61 -11.47
C PRO A 60 -0.26 -3.94 -12.84
N PRO A 61 -0.99 -4.23 -13.95
CA PRO A 61 -0.73 -3.57 -15.23
C PRO A 61 -0.86 -2.05 -15.19
N VAL A 62 -1.80 -1.52 -14.40
CA VAL A 62 -2.01 -0.07 -14.26
C VAL A 62 -0.86 0.54 -13.46
N ILE A 63 -0.49 -0.05 -12.32
CA ILE A 63 0.65 0.41 -11.52
C ILE A 63 1.94 0.46 -12.36
N LYS A 64 2.18 -0.58 -13.16
CA LYS A 64 3.34 -0.66 -14.06
C LYS A 64 3.34 0.45 -15.11
N ALA A 65 2.18 0.77 -15.70
CA ALA A 65 2.04 1.87 -16.65
C ALA A 65 2.30 3.24 -15.99
N LEU A 66 1.91 3.39 -14.72
CA LEU A 66 2.04 4.64 -13.96
C LEU A 66 3.44 4.87 -13.37
N ARG A 67 4.24 3.81 -13.21
CA ARG A 67 5.55 3.85 -12.54
C ARG A 67 6.51 4.91 -13.12
N GLY A 68 6.44 5.15 -14.43
CA GLY A 68 7.28 6.14 -15.12
C GLY A 68 6.84 7.60 -14.97
N HIS A 69 5.73 7.88 -14.28
CA HIS A 69 5.19 9.23 -14.12
C HIS A 69 5.59 9.93 -12.82
N SER A 70 6.25 9.23 -11.89
CA SER A 70 6.81 9.82 -10.68
C SER A 70 7.95 8.98 -10.12
N ALA A 71 8.93 9.63 -9.49
CA ALA A 71 9.97 8.98 -8.70
C ALA A 71 9.57 8.77 -7.22
N LEU A 72 8.41 9.31 -6.81
CA LEU A 72 7.90 9.12 -5.45
C LEU A 72 7.55 7.66 -5.18
N PRO A 73 7.66 7.16 -3.95
CA PRO A 73 7.29 5.79 -3.63
C PRO A 73 5.80 5.53 -3.89
N PHE A 74 5.50 4.36 -4.45
CA PHE A 74 4.12 3.89 -4.60
C PHE A 74 3.73 3.08 -3.37
N ASP A 75 2.76 3.61 -2.63
CA ASP A 75 2.16 3.03 -1.44
C ASP A 75 0.90 2.26 -1.85
N VAL A 76 1.03 0.94 -2.03
CA VAL A 76 0.00 0.09 -2.61
C VAL A 76 -0.75 -0.63 -1.49
N HIS A 77 -2.03 -0.29 -1.35
CA HIS A 77 -2.94 -0.84 -0.36
C HIS A 77 -3.82 -1.93 -1.00
N LEU A 78 -3.59 -3.18 -0.58
CA LEU A 78 -4.22 -4.35 -1.14
C LEU A 78 -5.48 -4.74 -0.35
N MET A 79 -6.64 -4.30 -0.82
CA MET A 79 -7.97 -4.73 -0.39
C MET A 79 -8.44 -5.90 -1.29
N ILE A 80 -7.72 -7.02 -1.24
CA ILE A 80 -7.96 -8.20 -2.07
C ILE A 80 -7.86 -9.49 -1.25
N SER A 81 -8.49 -10.59 -1.70
CA SER A 81 -8.42 -11.89 -1.03
C SER A 81 -8.57 -13.06 -2.02
N PRO A 82 -7.67 -14.05 -2.02
CA PRO A 82 -6.46 -14.16 -1.20
C PRO A 82 -5.33 -13.24 -1.66
N VAL A 83 -4.61 -12.62 -0.73
CA VAL A 83 -3.54 -11.64 -1.06
C VAL A 83 -2.20 -12.28 -1.46
N GLU A 84 -1.80 -13.38 -0.81
CA GLU A 84 -0.47 -13.99 -0.95
C GLU A 84 -0.04 -14.24 -2.42
N PRO A 85 -0.90 -14.79 -3.31
CA PRO A 85 -0.51 -15.07 -4.69
C PRO A 85 -0.19 -13.83 -5.53
N MET A 86 -0.68 -12.66 -5.12
CA MET A 86 -0.61 -11.42 -5.91
C MET A 86 0.55 -10.51 -5.49
N ILE A 87 1.16 -10.73 -4.31
CA ILE A 87 2.21 -9.85 -3.75
C ILE A 87 3.37 -9.65 -4.73
N ALA A 88 3.86 -10.72 -5.35
CA ALA A 88 4.98 -10.64 -6.30
C ALA A 88 4.63 -9.78 -7.52
N ALA A 89 3.42 -9.94 -8.07
CA ALA A 89 2.97 -9.16 -9.22
C ALA A 89 2.89 -7.65 -8.92
N PHE A 90 2.46 -7.27 -7.71
CA PHE A 90 2.45 -5.87 -7.28
C PHE A 90 3.85 -5.31 -7.08
N ARG A 91 4.77 -6.09 -6.51
CA ARG A 91 6.18 -5.68 -6.44
C ARG A 91 6.76 -5.45 -7.84
N ASP A 92 6.60 -6.41 -8.74
CA ASP A 92 7.12 -6.36 -10.10
C ASP A 92 6.52 -5.19 -10.92
N ALA A 93 5.31 -4.76 -10.57
CA ALA A 93 4.69 -3.57 -11.15
C ALA A 93 5.30 -2.25 -10.65
N GLY A 94 6.06 -2.27 -9.55
CA GLY A 94 6.74 -1.10 -9.00
C GLY A 94 6.16 -0.58 -7.69
N ALA A 95 5.45 -1.41 -6.93
CA ALA A 95 5.02 -1.08 -5.56
C ALA A 95 6.23 -1.02 -4.61
N ASP A 96 6.41 0.11 -3.91
CA ASP A 96 7.52 0.32 -2.97
C ASP A 96 7.13 -0.07 -1.54
N ILE A 97 5.85 0.13 -1.21
CA ILE A 97 5.21 -0.31 0.02
C ILE A 97 4.01 -1.16 -0.39
N ILE A 98 3.87 -2.33 0.23
CA ILE A 98 2.72 -3.22 0.02
C ILE A 98 2.05 -3.40 1.37
N THR A 99 0.84 -2.87 1.49
CA THR A 99 0.03 -2.92 2.71
C THR A 99 -1.08 -3.94 2.54
N VAL A 100 -1.17 -4.92 3.44
CA VAL A 100 -2.16 -6.00 3.39
C VAL A 100 -3.06 -6.01 4.63
N HIS A 101 -4.24 -6.60 4.51
CA HIS A 101 -5.14 -6.82 5.65
C HIS A 101 -4.87 -8.18 6.32
N PRO A 102 -4.90 -8.29 7.67
CA PRO A 102 -4.85 -9.56 8.38
C PRO A 102 -5.92 -10.56 7.91
N GLU A 103 -7.08 -10.05 7.48
CA GLU A 103 -8.25 -10.81 7.04
C GLU A 103 -8.14 -11.29 5.58
N ALA A 104 -7.15 -10.81 4.82
CA ALA A 104 -6.98 -11.10 3.39
C ALA A 104 -6.37 -12.49 3.09
N GLY A 105 -6.07 -13.29 4.12
CA GLY A 105 -5.52 -14.63 3.96
C GLY A 105 -5.20 -15.29 5.31
N PRO A 106 -4.90 -16.60 5.31
CA PRO A 106 -4.70 -17.35 6.55
C PRO A 106 -3.35 -17.10 7.25
N HIS A 107 -2.38 -16.48 6.57
CA HIS A 107 -0.98 -16.43 7.02
C HIS A 107 -0.34 -15.05 6.87
N LEU A 108 -0.79 -14.07 7.69
CA LEU A 108 -0.23 -12.71 7.71
C LEU A 108 1.30 -12.68 7.85
N HIS A 109 1.86 -13.44 8.78
CA HIS A 109 3.32 -13.51 8.99
C HIS A 109 4.08 -13.91 7.71
N ARG A 110 3.57 -14.89 6.95
CA ARG A 110 4.19 -15.32 5.68
C ARG A 110 4.09 -14.22 4.61
N CYS A 111 2.94 -13.55 4.50
CA CYS A 111 2.75 -12.45 3.58
C CYS A 111 3.76 -11.32 3.83
N LEU A 112 3.94 -10.92 5.10
CA LEU A 112 4.89 -9.88 5.47
C LEU A 112 6.35 -10.28 5.19
N GLN A 113 6.73 -11.53 5.47
CA GLN A 113 8.06 -12.04 5.11
C GLN A 113 8.29 -12.01 3.59
N MET A 114 7.29 -12.41 2.80
CA MET A 114 7.36 -12.40 1.34
C MET A 114 7.54 -10.98 0.80
N ILE A 115 6.78 -9.99 1.30
CA ILE A 115 6.90 -8.59 0.89
C ILE A 115 8.35 -8.08 1.12
N LYS A 116 8.90 -8.35 2.31
CA LYS A 116 10.27 -7.94 2.64
C LYS A 116 11.32 -8.67 1.79
N ALA A 117 11.15 -9.98 1.55
CA ALA A 117 12.05 -10.77 0.73
C ALA A 117 12.11 -10.27 -0.73
N LEU A 118 11.01 -9.70 -1.22
CA LEU A 118 10.89 -9.06 -2.53
C LEU A 118 11.44 -7.62 -2.57
N GLY A 119 11.98 -7.13 -1.44
CA GLY A 119 12.59 -5.81 -1.33
C GLY A 119 11.60 -4.65 -1.24
N ALA A 120 10.31 -4.91 -1.00
CA ALA A 120 9.33 -3.89 -0.65
C ALA A 120 9.23 -3.74 0.88
N ARG A 121 8.66 -2.61 1.30
CA ARG A 121 8.26 -2.41 2.70
C ARG A 121 6.91 -3.06 2.97
N ALA A 122 6.80 -3.72 4.12
CA ALA A 122 5.63 -4.48 4.50
C ALA A 122 4.72 -3.65 5.40
N GLY A 123 3.51 -3.34 4.90
CA GLY A 123 2.48 -2.65 5.65
C GLY A 123 1.36 -3.59 6.12
N VAL A 124 0.71 -3.23 7.21
CA VAL A 124 -0.53 -3.88 7.65
C VAL A 124 -1.64 -2.84 7.82
N SER A 125 -2.79 -3.09 7.21
CA SER A 125 -4.00 -2.29 7.39
C SER A 125 -4.88 -2.89 8.48
N LEU A 126 -5.42 -2.04 9.35
CA LEU A 126 -6.39 -2.41 10.39
C LEU A 126 -7.74 -1.80 10.05
N ASN A 127 -8.74 -2.64 9.80
CA ASN A 127 -10.12 -2.20 9.65
C ASN A 127 -10.65 -1.64 10.98
N PRO A 128 -11.75 -0.85 10.98
CA PRO A 128 -12.32 -0.34 12.22
C PRO A 128 -12.65 -1.41 13.27
N GLY A 129 -12.99 -2.63 12.82
CA GLY A 129 -13.27 -3.77 13.69
C GLY A 129 -12.06 -4.61 14.07
N THR A 130 -10.88 -4.35 13.48
CA THR A 130 -9.66 -5.12 13.71
C THR A 130 -8.91 -4.55 14.92
N PRO A 131 -8.76 -5.31 16.02
CA PRO A 131 -8.04 -4.82 17.21
C PRO A 131 -6.55 -4.61 16.89
N ALA A 132 -5.94 -3.58 17.49
CA ALA A 132 -4.52 -3.28 17.28
C ALA A 132 -3.61 -4.43 17.73
N GLU A 133 -4.06 -5.23 18.69
CA GLU A 133 -3.37 -6.42 19.19
C GLU A 133 -3.24 -7.52 18.12
N ALA A 134 -4.06 -7.50 17.07
CA ALA A 134 -4.02 -8.49 15.99
C ALA A 134 -2.64 -8.54 15.29
N ILE A 135 -1.89 -7.44 15.32
CA ILE A 135 -0.56 -7.37 14.70
C ILE A 135 0.59 -7.49 15.70
N ALA A 136 0.32 -7.61 17.01
CA ALA A 136 1.37 -7.76 18.02
C ALA A 136 2.34 -8.92 17.74
N PRO A 137 1.90 -10.11 17.27
CA PRO A 137 2.82 -11.21 16.97
C PRO A 137 3.74 -10.98 15.77
N VAL A 138 3.44 -9.98 14.93
CA VAL A 138 4.17 -9.72 13.68
C VAL A 138 4.76 -8.31 13.62
N ILE A 139 4.64 -7.52 14.68
CA ILE A 139 4.97 -6.09 14.70
C ILE A 139 6.41 -5.79 14.26
N ASP A 140 7.35 -6.70 14.56
CA ASP A 140 8.76 -6.56 14.16
C ASP A 140 8.99 -6.66 12.63
N LEU A 141 8.01 -7.19 11.88
CA LEU A 141 8.04 -7.26 10.43
C LEU A 141 7.39 -6.05 9.76
N VAL A 142 6.57 -5.28 10.50
CA VAL A 142 5.73 -4.20 9.97
C VAL A 142 6.51 -2.89 9.86
N ASP A 143 6.60 -2.34 8.65
CA ASP A 143 7.22 -1.06 8.36
C ASP A 143 6.21 0.10 8.36
N LEU A 144 4.92 -0.20 8.13
CA LEU A 144 3.81 0.76 8.09
C LEU A 144 2.55 0.13 8.69
N VAL A 145 1.87 0.84 9.61
CA VAL A 145 0.52 0.48 10.04
C VAL A 145 -0.45 1.50 9.45
N LEU A 146 -1.40 1.02 8.64
CA LEU A 146 -2.49 1.82 8.07
C LEU A 146 -3.73 1.61 8.93
N ILE A 147 -4.24 2.69 9.52
CA ILE A 147 -5.48 2.63 10.32
C ILE A 147 -6.63 3.11 9.44
N MET A 148 -7.57 2.22 9.14
CA MET A 148 -8.74 2.56 8.35
C MET A 148 -9.73 3.35 9.21
N SER A 149 -10.00 4.60 8.85
CA SER A 149 -11.00 5.44 9.50
C SER A 149 -12.43 5.17 9.01
N VAL A 150 -12.57 4.33 7.98
CA VAL A 150 -13.82 3.88 7.37
C VAL A 150 -13.70 2.37 7.07
N ASN A 151 -14.81 1.68 6.88
CA ASN A 151 -14.73 0.34 6.29
C ASN A 151 -14.36 0.47 4.82
N PRO A 152 -13.34 -0.27 4.35
CA PRO A 152 -12.99 -0.29 2.93
C PRO A 152 -14.07 -0.94 2.05
#